data_AF-A0A0F9K1S1-F1
#
_entry.id   AF-A0A0F9K1S1-F1
#
_cell.length_a   1.000
_cell.length_b   1.000
_cell.length_c   1.000
_cell.angle_alpha   90.00
_cell.angle_beta   90.00
_cell.angle_gamma   90.00
#
_symmetry.space_group_name_H-M   'P 1'
#
loop_
_entity.id
_entity.type
_entity.pdbx_description
1 polymer ?
#
loop_
_entity_poly.entity_id
_entity_poly.type
_entity_poly.pdbx_seq_one_letter_code
_entity_poly.pdbx_strand_id
1 'polypeptide(L)'
;MPNCDWGSPCDCRECTDMHRRDICDICNKNKTIITHSQYEMDRKGMSYYEFTNYCQICWKEKKKKDEIKVKKEQEEQRKKDKKTANLETKLEKLENEPIPIKHAVIKFREQVKIANSDKWIRNYIIRSCKDILKVEKTRNRWYCCKNRLNAMDFKLFFL
;
A
#
# COMPACT_ATOMS: atom_id res chain seq x y z
N MET A 1 -19.99 -35.42 8.12
CA MET A 1 -19.34 -34.16 8.55
C MET A 1 -18.80 -33.51 7.28
N PRO A 2 -19.41 -32.44 6.76
CA PRO A 2 -18.87 -31.81 5.56
C PRO A 2 -17.59 -31.06 5.94
N ASN A 3 -16.52 -31.37 5.21
CA ASN A 3 -15.20 -30.74 5.28
C ASN A 3 -15.29 -29.26 4.88
N CYS A 4 -15.57 -28.36 5.82
CA CYS A 4 -15.33 -26.92 5.67
C CYS A 4 -13.98 -26.58 6.31
N ASP A 5 -12.88 -27.01 5.69
CA ASP A 5 -11.53 -26.68 6.16
C ASP A 5 -10.60 -26.34 5.00
N TRP A 6 -10.50 -25.05 4.65
CA TRP A 6 -9.58 -24.52 3.62
C TRP A 6 -9.17 -23.06 3.89
N GLY A 7 -8.93 -22.67 5.16
CA GLY A 7 -8.32 -21.37 5.50
C GLY A 7 -9.09 -20.11 5.04
N SER A 8 -10.34 -20.27 4.61
CA SER A 8 -11.24 -19.24 4.08
C SER A 8 -12.60 -19.40 4.76
N PRO A 9 -13.41 -18.33 4.92
CA PRO A 9 -14.75 -18.44 5.46
C PRO A 9 -15.56 -19.38 4.57
N CYS A 10 -16.09 -20.47 5.13
CA CYS A 10 -16.95 -21.38 4.39
C CYS A 10 -18.29 -20.67 4.18
N ASP A 11 -18.65 -20.34 2.94
CA ASP A 11 -19.95 -19.75 2.58
C ASP A 11 -21.09 -20.79 2.54
N CYS A 12 -20.87 -22.00 3.08
CA CYS A 12 -21.94 -22.98 3.19
C CYS A 12 -23.01 -22.47 4.16
N ARG A 13 -24.26 -22.89 3.94
CA ARG A 13 -25.41 -22.46 4.75
C ARG A 13 -25.20 -22.72 6.24
N GLU A 14 -24.60 -23.85 6.59
CA GLU A 14 -24.33 -24.26 7.98
C GLU A 14 -23.30 -23.34 8.68
N CYS A 15 -22.18 -23.02 8.03
CA CYS A 15 -21.17 -22.11 8.57
C CYS A 15 -21.66 -20.66 8.61
N THR A 16 -22.45 -20.27 7.59
CA THR A 16 -23.07 -18.94 7.55
C THR A 16 -24.05 -18.77 8.72
N ASP A 17 -24.92 -19.76 8.96
CA ASP A 17 -25.89 -19.73 10.04
C ASP A 17 -25.22 -19.79 11.42
N MET A 18 -24.06 -20.46 11.56
CA MET A 18 -23.29 -20.51 12.81
C MET A 18 -22.72 -19.13 13.21
N HIS A 19 -22.34 -18.30 12.25
CA HIS A 19 -21.78 -16.96 12.51
C HIS A 19 -22.83 -15.84 12.47
N ARG A 20 -24.04 -16.15 12.01
CA ARG A 20 -25.12 -15.18 11.88
C ARG A 20 -25.76 -14.91 13.24
N ARG A 21 -25.64 -13.66 13.69
CA ARG A 21 -26.39 -13.16 14.85
C ARG A 21 -27.75 -12.67 14.41
N ASP A 22 -28.78 -12.86 15.24
CA ASP A 22 -30.14 -12.42 14.92
C ASP A 22 -30.26 -10.90 14.84
N ILE A 23 -29.44 -10.18 15.61
CA ILE A 23 -29.45 -8.73 15.72
C ILE A 23 -28.19 -8.15 15.07
N CYS A 24 -28.35 -7.06 14.35
CA CYS A 24 -27.25 -6.35 13.71
C CYS A 24 -26.26 -5.77 14.73
N ASP A 25 -24.97 -6.09 14.55
CA ASP A 25 -23.87 -5.69 15.44
C ASP A 25 -23.61 -4.17 15.46
N ILE A 26 -24.12 -3.43 14.46
CA ILE A 26 -23.91 -1.97 14.34
C ILE A 26 -24.98 -1.18 15.08
N CYS A 27 -26.25 -1.57 14.93
CA CYS A 27 -27.38 -0.80 15.46
C CYS A 27 -28.07 -1.44 16.66
N ASN A 28 -27.79 -2.72 16.96
CA ASN A 28 -28.37 -3.49 18.05
C ASN A 28 -29.91 -3.46 18.13
N LYS A 29 -30.60 -3.20 17.02
CA LYS A 29 -32.07 -3.04 16.95
C LYS A 29 -32.70 -3.90 15.87
N ASN A 30 -32.15 -3.83 14.66
CA ASN A 30 -32.73 -4.49 13.49
C ASN A 30 -32.19 -5.90 13.30
N LYS A 31 -33.00 -6.75 12.68
CA LYS A 31 -32.58 -8.11 12.31
C LYS A 31 -31.43 -8.11 11.31
N THR A 32 -30.51 -9.05 11.47
CA THR A 32 -29.40 -9.26 10.54
C THR A 32 -29.89 -9.89 9.25
N ILE A 33 -29.45 -9.33 8.14
CA ILE A 33 -29.73 -9.83 6.79
C ILE A 33 -28.44 -10.26 6.10
N ILE A 34 -27.31 -9.62 6.44
CA ILE A 34 -26.03 -9.79 5.76
C ILE A 34 -24.95 -10.00 6.80
N THR A 35 -24.13 -11.02 6.59
CA THR A 35 -22.91 -11.26 7.36
C THR A 35 -21.72 -10.99 6.44
N HIS A 36 -20.75 -10.22 6.92
CA HIS A 36 -19.56 -9.85 6.16
C HIS A 36 -18.33 -10.30 6.93
N SER A 37 -17.47 -11.06 6.27
CA SER A 37 -16.17 -11.48 6.80
C SER A 37 -15.07 -10.52 6.35
N GLN A 38 -14.18 -10.14 7.25
CA GLN A 38 -12.97 -9.38 6.96
C GLN A 38 -11.75 -10.16 7.45
N TYR A 39 -10.76 -10.31 6.58
CA TYR A 39 -9.48 -10.93 6.94
C TYR A 39 -8.60 -9.91 7.65
N GLU A 40 -8.04 -10.30 8.79
CA GLU A 40 -7.07 -9.51 9.53
C GLU A 40 -5.83 -10.34 9.88
N MET A 41 -4.71 -9.66 10.05
CA MET A 41 -3.48 -10.24 10.61
C MET A 41 -3.08 -9.44 11.83
N ASP A 42 -2.86 -10.14 12.94
CA ASP A 42 -2.38 -9.51 14.16
C ASP A 42 -0.89 -9.10 14.03
N ARG A 43 -0.38 -8.39 15.05
CA ARG A 43 1.04 -7.99 15.11
C ARG A 43 2.00 -9.17 15.23
N LYS A 44 1.52 -10.36 15.57
CA LYS A 44 2.29 -11.60 15.68
C LYS A 44 2.27 -12.39 14.36
N GLY A 45 1.58 -11.91 13.33
CA GLY A 45 1.45 -12.56 12.03
C GLY A 45 0.42 -13.70 12.00
N MET A 46 -0.42 -13.82 13.04
CA MET A 46 -1.54 -14.77 13.05
C MET A 46 -2.73 -14.16 12.30
N SER A 47 -3.26 -14.94 11.36
CA SER A 47 -4.39 -14.57 10.53
C SER A 47 -5.72 -15.02 11.13
N TYR A 48 -6.73 -14.16 11.10
CA TYR A 48 -8.09 -14.51 11.49
C TYR A 48 -9.13 -13.79 10.64
N TYR A 49 -10.36 -14.27 10.69
CA TYR A 49 -11.51 -13.60 10.07
C TYR A 49 -12.40 -13.01 11.15
N GLU A 50 -12.71 -11.72 11.02
CA GLU A 50 -13.73 -11.06 11.82
C GLU A 50 -15.04 -11.03 11.03
N PHE A 51 -16.11 -11.51 11.65
CA PHE A 51 -17.45 -11.51 11.07
C PHE A 51 -18.28 -10.39 11.68
N THR A 52 -18.90 -9.57 10.84
CA THR A 52 -19.80 -8.51 11.28
C THR A 52 -21.17 -8.68 10.65
N ASN A 53 -22.22 -8.62 11.47
CA ASN A 53 -23.60 -8.79 11.07
C ASN A 53 -24.29 -7.43 10.87
N TYR A 54 -24.84 -7.22 9.67
CA TYR A 54 -25.49 -5.98 9.27
C TYR A 54 -26.99 -6.18 9.01
N CYS A 55 -27.77 -5.18 9.41
CA CYS A 55 -29.09 -4.96 8.86
C CYS A 55 -29.00 -4.24 7.51
N GLN A 56 -30.10 -4.24 6.76
CA GLN A 56 -30.15 -3.62 5.43
C GLN A 56 -29.71 -2.16 5.40
N ILE A 57 -30.06 -1.39 6.44
CA ILE A 57 -29.75 0.05 6.53
C ILE A 57 -28.26 0.24 6.78
N CYS A 58 -27.72 -0.40 7.82
CA CYS A 58 -26.30 -0.30 8.17
C CYS A 58 -25.38 -0.80 7.05
N TRP A 59 -25.80 -1.84 6.32
CA TRP A 59 -25.05 -2.34 5.17
C TRP A 59 -24.96 -1.31 4.02
N LYS A 60 -26.09 -0.65 3.71
CA LYS A 60 -26.12 0.42 2.70
C LYS A 60 -25.22 1.59 3.09
N GLU A 61 -25.20 1.97 4.37
CA GLU A 61 -24.31 3.03 4.86
C GLU A 61 -22.84 2.65 4.77
N LYS A 62 -22.47 1.42 5.15
CA LYS A 62 -21.11 0.90 5.01
C LYS A 62 -20.64 0.98 3.56
N LYS A 63 -21.43 0.45 2.61
CA LYS A 63 -21.11 0.51 1.18
C LYS A 63 -20.85 1.93 0.69
N LYS A 64 -21.71 2.89 1.06
CA LYS A 64 -21.51 4.30 0.70
C LYS A 64 -20.19 4.87 1.25
N LYS A 65 -19.85 4.55 2.50
CA LYS A 65 -18.60 5.00 3.12
C LYS A 65 -17.38 4.38 2.43
N ASP A 66 -17.44 3.09 2.11
CA ASP A 66 -16.37 2.38 1.43
C ASP A 66 -16.16 2.92 0.00
N GLU A 67 -17.24 3.20 -0.73
CA GLU A 67 -17.17 3.87 -2.04
C GLU A 67 -16.51 5.26 -1.95
N ILE A 68 -16.82 6.05 -0.93
CA ILE A 68 -16.20 7.35 -0.70
C ILE A 68 -14.70 7.20 -0.40
N LYS A 69 -14.32 6.23 0.44
CA LYS A 69 -12.90 5.96 0.76
C LYS A 69 -12.12 5.59 -0.50
N VAL A 70 -12.64 4.64 -1.29
CA VAL A 70 -12.01 4.22 -2.56
C VAL A 70 -11.86 5.39 -3.52
N LYS A 71 -12.87 6.26 -3.65
CA LYS A 71 -12.77 7.46 -4.50
C LYS A 71 -11.69 8.43 -4.02
N LYS A 72 -11.56 8.65 -2.72
CA LYS A 72 -10.51 9.52 -2.14
C LYS A 72 -9.11 8.95 -2.38
N GLU A 73 -8.93 7.65 -2.16
CA GLU A 73 -7.66 6.96 -2.41
C GLU A 73 -7.27 7.03 -3.89
N GLN A 74 -8.23 6.81 -4.80
CA GLN A 74 -8.00 6.96 -6.24
C GLN A 74 -7.62 8.39 -6.64
N GLU A 75 -8.25 9.41 -6.05
CA GLU A 75 -7.90 10.81 -6.33
C GLU A 75 -6.51 11.17 -5.81
N GLU A 76 -6.15 10.72 -4.61
CA GLU A 76 -4.81 10.90 -4.05
C GLU A 76 -3.75 10.21 -4.90
N GLN A 77 -4.03 8.98 -5.35
CA GLN A 77 -3.15 8.25 -6.25
C GLN A 77 -2.98 8.99 -7.57
N ARG A 78 -4.06 9.47 -8.19
CA ARG A 78 -3.99 10.30 -9.42
C ARG A 78 -3.16 11.58 -9.22
N LYS A 79 -3.25 12.21 -8.04
CA LYS A 79 -2.42 13.38 -7.71
C LYS A 79 -0.94 13.01 -7.58
N LYS A 80 -0.61 11.86 -6.99
CA LYS A 80 0.75 11.33 -6.94
C LYS A 80 1.26 11.02 -8.34
N ASP A 81 0.47 10.31 -9.16
CA ASP A 81 0.81 9.93 -10.53
C ASP A 81 1.01 11.16 -11.44
N LYS A 82 0.18 12.21 -11.29
CA LYS A 82 0.36 13.46 -12.05
C LYS A 82 1.63 14.20 -11.63
N LYS A 83 1.99 14.18 -10.34
CA LYS A 83 3.23 14.77 -9.85
C LYS A 83 4.45 14.01 -10.37
N THR A 84 4.42 12.68 -10.37
CA THR A 84 5.50 11.85 -10.90
C THR A 84 5.65 12.02 -12.40
N ALA A 85 4.56 12.01 -13.18
CA ALA A 85 4.60 12.21 -14.64
C ALA A 85 5.19 13.58 -15.04
N ASN A 86 4.80 14.65 -14.33
CA ASN A 86 5.37 15.98 -14.55
C ASN A 86 6.88 16.03 -14.21
N LEU A 87 7.31 15.30 -13.19
CA LEU A 87 8.72 15.17 -12.84
C LEU A 87 9.46 14.40 -13.94
N GLU A 88 8.93 13.25 -14.36
CA GLU A 88 9.51 12.41 -15.42
C GLU A 88 9.71 13.19 -16.72
N THR A 89 8.71 13.97 -17.15
CA THR A 89 8.80 14.82 -18.36
C THR A 89 9.92 15.87 -18.24
N LYS A 90 10.13 16.43 -17.04
CA LYS A 90 11.26 17.34 -16.78
C LYS A 90 12.61 16.60 -16.78
N LEU A 91 12.61 15.37 -16.28
CA LEU A 91 13.80 14.53 -16.14
C LEU A 91 14.20 13.78 -17.43
N GLU A 92 13.32 13.67 -18.42
CA GLU A 92 13.64 13.13 -19.76
C GLU A 92 14.53 14.06 -20.57
N LYS A 93 14.44 15.37 -20.33
CA LYS A 93 15.25 16.39 -21.01
C LYS A 93 16.69 16.46 -20.48
N LEU A 94 17.02 15.70 -19.45
CA LEU A 94 18.34 15.70 -18.82
C LEU A 94 19.21 14.58 -19.41
N GLU A 95 20.44 14.94 -19.77
CA GLU A 95 21.43 13.99 -20.26
C GLU A 95 21.73 12.92 -19.21
N ASN A 96 21.90 11.67 -19.66
CA ASN A 96 22.20 10.54 -18.78
C ASN A 96 23.70 10.48 -18.47
N GLU A 97 24.14 11.23 -17.45
CA GLU A 97 25.48 11.04 -16.86
C GLU A 97 25.40 9.98 -15.73
N PRO A 98 25.97 8.77 -15.89
CA PRO A 98 25.88 7.71 -14.90
C PRO A 98 26.85 7.96 -13.73
N ILE A 99 26.34 7.90 -12.50
CA ILE A 99 27.13 7.99 -11.27
C ILE A 99 26.85 6.81 -10.33
N PRO A 100 27.82 6.41 -9.49
CA PRO A 100 27.59 5.35 -8.51
C PRO A 100 26.44 5.69 -7.55
N ILE A 101 25.58 4.70 -7.24
CA ILE A 101 24.44 4.87 -6.33
C ILE A 101 24.84 5.34 -4.93
N LYS A 102 26.12 5.20 -4.56
CA LYS A 102 26.68 5.70 -3.31
C LYS A 102 26.41 7.20 -3.13
N HIS A 103 26.47 8.00 -4.21
CA HIS A 103 26.14 9.42 -4.15
C HIS A 103 24.68 9.67 -3.79
N ALA A 104 23.77 8.83 -4.31
CA ALA A 104 22.35 8.91 -3.94
C ALA A 104 22.13 8.58 -2.47
N VAL A 105 22.82 7.57 -1.94
CA VAL A 105 22.78 7.21 -0.51
C VAL A 105 23.27 8.35 0.37
N ILE A 106 24.36 9.02 -0.01
CA ILE A 106 24.91 10.18 0.72
C ILE A 106 23.89 11.32 0.74
N LYS A 107 23.38 11.73 -0.43
CA LYS A 107 22.37 12.79 -0.53
C LYS A 107 21.10 12.45 0.27
N PHE A 108 20.67 11.19 0.24
CA PHE A 108 19.54 10.72 1.03
C PHE A 108 19.79 10.87 2.54
N ARG A 109 20.98 10.48 3.04
CA ARG A 109 21.34 10.66 4.46
C ARG A 109 21.31 12.12 4.88
N GLU A 110 21.88 13.00 4.06
CA GLU A 110 21.94 14.44 4.33
C GLU A 110 20.53 15.07 4.43
N GLN A 111 19.63 14.64 3.55
CA GLN A 111 18.28 15.17 3.47
C GLN A 111 17.33 14.58 4.51
N VAL A 112 17.33 13.25 4.69
CA VAL A 112 16.30 12.53 5.47
C VAL A 112 16.74 12.29 6.92
N LYS A 113 18.04 12.26 7.21
CA LYS A 113 18.63 12.13 8.57
C LYS A 113 18.09 10.94 9.39
N ILE A 114 18.00 9.76 8.80
CA ILE A 114 17.58 8.53 9.48
C ILE A 114 18.77 7.67 9.94
N ALA A 115 18.59 6.96 11.07
CA ALA A 115 19.58 6.07 11.67
C ALA A 115 19.64 4.67 11.02
N ASN A 116 19.43 4.59 9.69
CA ASN A 116 19.48 3.31 8.96
C ASN A 116 20.86 3.06 8.33
N SER A 117 21.15 1.78 8.07
CA SER A 117 22.38 1.36 7.39
C SER A 117 22.41 1.78 5.92
N ASP A 118 23.60 1.97 5.36
CA ASP A 118 23.77 2.26 3.91
C ASP A 118 23.16 1.19 3.03
N LYS A 119 23.24 -0.08 3.46
CA LYS A 119 22.63 -1.20 2.75
C LYS A 119 21.11 -1.05 2.69
N TRP A 120 20.48 -0.68 3.81
CA TRP A 120 19.05 -0.45 3.88
C TRP A 120 18.64 0.72 2.98
N ILE A 121 19.33 1.87 3.09
CA ILE A 121 19.04 3.07 2.28
C ILE A 121 19.20 2.77 0.79
N ARG A 122 20.30 2.12 0.41
CA ARG A 122 20.52 1.72 -0.99
C ARG A 122 19.40 0.83 -1.50
N ASN A 123 18.97 -0.17 -0.73
CA ASN A 123 17.89 -1.06 -1.12
C ASN A 123 16.55 -0.32 -1.24
N TYR A 124 16.27 0.64 -0.35
CA TYR A 124 15.12 1.52 -0.46
C TYR A 124 15.16 2.35 -1.76
N ILE A 125 16.29 2.99 -2.07
CA ILE A 125 16.45 3.77 -3.32
C ILE A 125 16.26 2.88 -4.55
N ILE A 126 16.85 1.68 -4.57
CA ILE A 126 16.72 0.72 -5.68
C ILE A 126 15.26 0.27 -5.85
N ARG A 127 14.50 0.10 -4.76
CA ARG A 127 13.12 -0.38 -4.82
C ARG A 127 12.12 0.72 -5.13
N SER A 128 12.27 1.89 -4.49
CA SER A 128 11.27 2.96 -4.50
C SER A 128 11.57 4.06 -5.52
N CYS A 129 12.83 4.24 -5.92
CA CYS A 129 13.27 5.34 -6.80
C CYS A 129 13.88 4.85 -8.12
N LYS A 130 13.72 3.56 -8.45
CA LYS A 130 14.38 2.91 -9.60
C LYS A 130 14.15 3.67 -10.91
N ASP A 131 12.89 3.94 -11.23
CA ASP A 131 12.49 4.49 -12.52
C ASP A 131 12.79 5.99 -12.58
N ILE A 132 12.58 6.69 -11.46
CA ILE A 132 12.86 8.13 -11.32
C ILE A 132 14.35 8.41 -11.54
N LEU A 133 15.23 7.66 -10.88
CA LEU A 133 16.69 7.87 -10.96
C LEU A 133 17.36 7.12 -12.11
N LYS A 134 16.61 6.32 -12.90
CA LYS A 134 17.17 5.37 -13.89
C LYS A 134 18.27 4.52 -13.27
N VAL A 135 17.91 3.77 -12.24
CA VAL A 135 18.86 2.92 -11.53
C VAL A 135 19.15 1.68 -12.35
N GLU A 136 20.41 1.53 -12.75
CA GLU A 136 20.89 0.43 -13.57
C GLU A 136 22.00 -0.35 -12.85
N LYS A 137 22.09 -1.64 -13.14
CA LYS A 137 23.15 -2.52 -12.62
C LYS A 137 24.09 -2.89 -13.76
N THR A 138 25.34 -2.46 -13.65
CA THR A 138 26.40 -2.81 -14.60
C THR A 138 27.42 -3.69 -13.90
N ARG A 139 27.53 -4.95 -14.33
CA ARG A 139 28.30 -6.01 -13.65
C ARG A 139 27.82 -6.21 -12.21
N ASN A 140 28.59 -5.72 -11.23
CA ASN A 140 28.29 -5.82 -9.79
C ASN A 140 28.17 -4.45 -9.10
N ARG A 141 28.00 -3.38 -9.86
CA ARG A 141 27.84 -2.02 -9.33
C ARG A 141 26.52 -1.42 -9.78
N TRP A 142 25.89 -0.66 -8.89
CA TRP A 142 24.66 0.06 -9.14
C TRP A 142 24.97 1.51 -9.47
N TYR A 143 24.36 2.00 -10.54
CA TYR A 143 24.50 3.36 -11.04
C TYR A 143 23.13 4.04 -11.12
N CYS A 144 23.13 5.37 -11.09
CA CYS A 144 21.95 6.20 -11.26
C CYS A 144 22.33 7.45 -12.07
N CYS A 145 21.35 8.14 -12.67
CA CYS A 145 21.62 9.36 -13.42
C CYS A 145 21.87 10.53 -12.47
N LYS A 146 23.02 11.21 -12.64
CA LYS A 146 23.46 12.35 -11.83
C LYS A 146 22.50 13.53 -11.90
N ASN A 147 22.08 13.89 -13.11
CA ASN A 147 21.20 15.04 -13.33
C ASN A 147 19.84 14.83 -12.67
N ARG A 148 19.32 13.59 -12.76
CA ARG A 148 18.10 13.17 -12.06
C ARG A 148 18.27 13.17 -10.55
N LEU A 149 19.41 12.67 -10.05
CA LEU A 149 19.72 12.72 -8.62
C LEU A 149 19.79 14.16 -8.10
N ASN A 150 20.41 15.07 -8.84
CA ASN A 150 20.54 16.48 -8.45
C ASN A 150 19.18 17.18 -8.37
N ALA A 151 18.29 16.91 -9.31
CA ALA A 151 16.93 17.46 -9.33
C ALA A 151 15.98 16.83 -8.30
N MET A 152 16.29 15.64 -7.78
CA MET A 152 15.47 14.93 -6.81
C MET A 152 15.66 15.49 -5.38
N ASP A 153 14.56 15.65 -4.64
CA ASP A 153 14.58 15.95 -3.21
C ASP A 153 13.97 14.79 -2.43
N PHE A 154 14.80 13.99 -1.76
CA PHE A 154 14.38 12.80 -1.04
C PHE A 154 13.43 13.10 0.12
N LYS A 155 13.42 14.31 0.69
CA LYS A 155 12.46 14.67 1.76
C LYS A 155 11.01 14.58 1.27
N LEU A 156 10.76 14.94 0.02
CA LEU A 156 9.41 14.93 -0.55
C LEU A 156 8.93 13.52 -0.92
N PHE A 157 9.85 12.57 -1.08
CA PHE A 157 9.56 11.20 -1.49
C PHE A 157 9.58 10.20 -0.32
N PHE A 158 10.20 10.55 0.81
CA PHE A 158 10.32 9.70 2.00
C PHE A 158 9.18 9.93 3.03
N LEU A 159 7.94 10.17 2.57
CA LEU A 159 6.77 10.30 3.46
C LEU A 159 5.95 9.01 3.50
#